data_AF-A0A3D5CR71-F1
#
_entry.id   AF-A0A3D5CR71-F1
#
_cell.length_a   1.000
_cell.length_b   1.000
_cell.length_c   1.000
_cell.angle_alpha   90.00
_cell.angle_beta   90.00
_cell.angle_gamma   90.00
#
_symmetry.space_group_name_H-M   'P 1'
#
loop_
_entity.id
_entity.type
_entity.pdbx_description
1 polymer ?
#
loop_
_entity_poly.entity_id
_entity_poly.type
_entity_poly.pdbx_seq_one_letter_code
_entity_poly.pdbx_strand_id
1 'polypeptide(L)'
;NKKKIDPGTYMLTVDATTENNQKKWHLAKTFTIKPENAKKINDEAITEEKAEVSYLPMIIGIGGLLLGIIVFLSYKLFQQKGR
;
A
#
# COMPACT_ATOMS: atom_id res chain seq x y z
N ASN A 1 7.42 -6.91 8.52
CA ASN A 1 7.26 -5.49 8.91
C ASN A 1 7.41 -4.64 7.66
N LYS A 2 6.33 -4.04 7.12
CA LYS A 2 6.35 -3.26 5.85
C LYS A 2 6.54 -1.75 6.09
N LYS A 3 7.39 -1.36 7.04
CA LYS A 3 7.63 0.05 7.36
C LYS A 3 8.79 0.58 6.51
N LYS A 4 8.62 1.77 5.94
CA LYS A 4 9.67 2.52 5.25
C LYS A 4 10.86 2.76 6.18
N ILE A 5 12.06 2.70 5.62
CA ILE A 5 13.31 3.10 6.26
C ILE A 5 13.57 4.55 5.88
N ASP A 6 13.74 5.41 6.88
CA ASP A 6 14.07 6.81 6.68
C ASP A 6 15.57 7.02 6.46
N PRO A 7 16.00 8.10 5.80
CA PRO A 7 17.40 8.48 5.80
C PRO A 7 17.85 8.91 7.19
N GLY A 8 19.06 8.51 7.57
CA GLY A 8 19.58 8.79 8.89
C GLY A 8 20.81 7.96 9.24
N THR A 9 21.33 8.20 10.43
CA THR A 9 22.44 7.43 10.99
C THR A 9 21.89 6.30 11.85
N TYR A 10 22.29 5.08 11.52
CA TYR A 10 21.88 3.86 12.18
C TYR A 10 23.09 3.18 12.81
N MET A 11 22.84 2.42 13.87
CA MET A 11 23.84 1.58 14.52
C MET A 11 23.41 0.13 14.40
N LEU A 12 24.26 -0.68 13.75
CA LEU A 12 24.13 -2.12 13.71
C LEU A 12 24.91 -2.69 14.89
N THR A 13 24.21 -3.38 15.77
CA THR A 13 24.83 -4.16 16.86
C THR A 13 24.59 -5.63 16.60
N VAL A 14 25.65 -6.42 16.58
CA VAL A 14 25.62 -7.87 16.41
C VAL A 14 26.28 -8.52 17.61
N ASP A 15 25.47 -9.24 18.37
CA ASP A 15 25.92 -10.12 19.45
C ASP A 15 25.88 -11.56 18.95
N ALA A 16 27.05 -12.20 18.86
CA ALA A 16 27.17 -13.60 18.46
C ALA A 16 27.81 -14.40 19.59
N THR A 17 27.23 -15.57 19.89
CA THR A 17 27.74 -16.45 20.94
C THR A 17 27.77 -17.89 20.43
N THR A 18 28.83 -18.64 20.72
CA THR A 18 28.90 -20.08 20.42
C THR A 18 27.90 -20.86 21.28
N GLU A 19 27.40 -22.02 20.82
CA GLU A 19 26.45 -22.87 21.57
C GLU A 19 26.85 -23.14 23.03
N ASN A 20 28.15 -23.34 23.29
CA ASN A 20 28.65 -23.59 24.65
C ASN A 20 29.03 -22.32 25.42
N ASN A 21 28.60 -21.13 24.97
CA ASN A 21 28.92 -19.81 25.53
C ASN A 21 30.42 -19.50 25.71
N GLN A 22 31.32 -20.27 25.10
CA GLN A 22 32.76 -20.14 25.28
C GLN A 22 33.35 -18.93 24.56
N LYS A 23 32.75 -18.50 23.44
CA LYS A 23 33.18 -17.30 22.72
C LYS A 23 31.98 -16.41 22.44
N LYS A 24 32.17 -15.13 22.73
CA LYS A 24 31.23 -14.04 22.50
C LYS A 24 31.89 -13.01 21.61
N TRP A 25 31.17 -12.57 20.59
CA TRP A 25 31.58 -11.47 19.73
C TRP A 25 30.50 -10.39 19.80
N HIS A 26 30.96 -9.16 19.98
CA HIS A 26 30.13 -7.97 19.94
C HIS A 26 30.68 -7.06 18.84
N LEU A 27 29.90 -6.85 17.79
CA LEU A 27 30.21 -5.88 16.74
C LEU A 27 29.19 -4.76 16.78
N ALA A 28 29.66 -3.54 17.01
CA ALA A 28 28.86 -2.32 16.82
C ALA A 28 29.43 -1.55 15.63
N LYS A 29 28.59 -1.24 14.64
CA LYS A 29 28.98 -0.46 13.47
C LYS A 29 27.93 0.59 13.15
N THR A 30 28.37 1.84 13.07
CA THR A 30 27.53 2.96 12.65
C THR A 30 27.62 3.14 11.14
N PHE A 31 26.48 3.38 10.51
CA PHE A 31 26.39 3.67 9.08
C PHE A 31 25.28 4.68 8.81
N THR A 32 25.44 5.47 7.75
CA THR A 32 24.46 6.49 7.36
C THR A 32 23.77 6.06 6.08
N ILE A 33 22.44 6.02 6.13
CA ILE A 33 21.60 5.82 4.96
C ILE A 33 21.25 7.20 4.39
N LYS A 34 21.76 7.49 3.19
CA LYS A 34 21.41 8.71 2.46
C LYS A 34 19.97 8.65 1.94
N PRO A 35 19.31 9.81 1.71
CA PRO A 35 17.95 9.88 1.17
C PRO A 35 17.75 9.09 -0.14
N GLU A 36 18.71 9.18 -1.06
CA GLU A 36 18.71 8.43 -2.33
C GLU A 36 18.70 6.91 -2.14
N ASN A 37 19.47 6.43 -1.16
CA ASN A 37 19.58 5.01 -0.85
C ASN A 37 18.37 4.51 -0.07
N ALA A 38 17.86 5.30 0.87
CA ALA A 38 16.62 5.01 1.60
C ALA A 38 15.44 4.83 0.64
N LYS A 39 15.31 5.74 -0.35
CA LYS A 39 14.29 5.65 -1.39
C LYS A 39 14.41 4.36 -2.19
N LYS A 40 15.61 4.04 -2.70
CA LYS A 40 15.85 2.82 -3.47
C LYS A 40 15.53 1.54 -2.67
N ILE A 41 15.95 1.49 -1.41
CA ILE A 41 15.68 0.34 -0.52
C ILE A 41 14.17 0.21 -0.27
N ASN A 42 13.46 1.32 -0.06
CA ASN A 42 12.01 1.29 0.14
C ASN A 42 11.26 0.88 -1.13
N ASP A 43 11.69 1.35 -2.30
CA ASP A 43 11.07 1.00 -3.59
C ASP A 43 11.25 -0.49 -3.92
N GLU A 44 12.42 -1.08 -3.58
CA GLU A 44 12.69 -2.51 -3.79
C GLU A 44 12.03 -3.40 -2.72
N ALA A 45 11.95 -2.95 -1.45
CA ALA A 45 11.46 -3.75 -0.33
C ALA A 45 9.95 -3.60 -0.07
N ILE A 46 9.32 -2.52 -0.53
CA ILE A 46 7.90 -2.22 -0.29
C ILE A 46 7.17 -2.35 -1.62
N THR A 47 6.79 -3.58 -1.94
CA THR A 47 5.98 -3.93 -3.12
C THR A 47 4.52 -3.44 -3.03
N GLU A 48 4.16 -2.73 -1.96
CA GLU A 48 2.79 -2.32 -1.67
C GLU A 48 2.76 -0.89 -1.11
N GLU A 49 3.12 0.10 -1.91
CA GLU A 49 2.23 1.25 -1.95
C GLU A 49 0.93 0.72 -2.54
N LYS A 50 0.03 0.23 -1.67
CA LYS A 50 -1.34 -0.05 -2.07
C LYS A 50 -1.86 1.28 -2.59
N ALA A 51 -1.80 1.46 -3.91
CA ALA A 51 -2.58 2.49 -4.57
C ALA A 51 -3.98 2.33 -3.98
N GLU A 52 -4.46 3.35 -3.27
CA GLU A 52 -5.83 3.35 -2.81
C GLU A 52 -6.68 3.29 -4.08
N VAL A 53 -7.11 2.07 -4.42
CA VAL A 53 -7.93 1.84 -5.60
C VAL A 53 -9.21 2.59 -5.33
N SER A 54 -9.34 3.76 -5.95
CA SER A 54 -10.51 4.60 -5.75
C SER A 54 -11.69 3.91 -6.44
N TYR A 55 -12.62 3.39 -5.64
CA TYR A 55 -13.85 2.77 -6.13
C TYR A 55 -14.90 3.81 -6.56
N LEU A 56 -14.65 5.11 -6.33
CA LEU A 56 -15.54 6.21 -6.70
C LEU A 56 -16.02 6.17 -8.17
N PRO A 57 -15.14 5.98 -9.18
CA PRO A 57 -15.57 5.89 -10.57
C PRO A 57 -16.48 4.68 -10.82
N MET A 58 -16.22 3.57 -10.15
CA MET A 58 -17.04 2.35 -10.26
C MET A 58 -18.43 2.55 -9.66
N ILE A 59 -18.52 3.21 -8.50
CA ILE A 59 -19.77 3.54 -7.83
C ILE A 59 -20.60 4.50 -8.70
N ILE A 60 -19.99 5.53 -9.28
CA ILE A 60 -20.68 6.47 -10.17
C ILE A 60 -21.18 5.75 -11.43
N GLY A 61 -20.37 4.86 -12.02
CA GLY A 61 -20.76 4.09 -13.20
C GLY A 61 -21.97 3.19 -12.94
N ILE A 62 -21.94 2.41 -11.85
CA ILE A 62 -23.04 1.52 -11.47
C ILE A 62 -24.30 2.33 -11.09
N GLY A 63 -24.13 3.41 -10.33
CA GLY A 63 -25.24 4.29 -9.94
C GLY A 63 -25.93 4.93 -11.14
N GLY A 64 -25.15 5.45 -12.10
CA GLY A 64 -25.68 6.02 -13.34
C GLY A 64 -26.43 5.01 -14.19
N LEU A 65 -25.91 3.78 -14.31
CA LEU A 65 -26.57 2.70 -15.04
C LEU A 65 -27.94 2.37 -14.42
N LEU A 66 -28.01 2.21 -13.10
CA LEU A 66 -29.26 1.90 -12.39
C LEU A 66 -30.30 3.01 -12.55
N LEU A 67 -29.89 4.28 -12.40
CA LEU A 67 -30.78 5.42 -12.63
C LEU A 67 -31.28 5.46 -14.08
N GLY A 68 -30.42 5.18 -15.06
CA GLY A 68 -30.81 5.10 -16.46
C GLY A 68 -31.87 4.04 -16.72
N ILE A 69 -31.72 2.85 -16.12
CA ILE A 69 -32.70 1.76 -16.23
C ILE A 69 -34.03 2.17 -15.60
N ILE A 70 -34.01 2.80 -14.42
CA ILE A 70 -35.23 3.27 -13.75
C ILE A 70 -35.98 4.28 -14.63
N VAL A 71 -35.28 5.30 -15.13
CA VAL A 71 -35.88 6.33 -16.01
C VAL A 71 -36.45 5.70 -17.27
N PHE A 72 -35.72 4.78 -17.90
CA PHE A 72 -36.17 4.08 -19.11
C PHE A 72 -37.45 3.25 -18.87
N LEU A 73 -37.49 2.49 -17.78
CA LEU A 73 -38.66 1.69 -17.41
C LEU A 73 -39.86 2.58 -17.04
N SER A 74 -39.64 3.65 -16.28
CA SER A 74 -40.68 4.63 -15.95
C SER A 74 -41.26 5.29 -17.20
N TYR A 75 -40.41 5.69 -18.14
CA TYR A 75 -40.85 6.25 -19.42
C TYR A 75 -41.70 5.27 -20.23
N LYS A 76 -41.24 4.01 -20.32
CA LYS A 76 -41.98 2.95 -21.03
C LYS A 76 -43.34 2.66 -20.37
N LEU A 77 -43.41 2.65 -19.04
CA LEU A 77 -44.66 2.47 -18.30
C LEU A 77 -45.63 3.63 -18.50
N PHE A 78 -45.12 4.86 -18.55
CA PHE A 78 -45.93 6.05 -18.81
C PHE A 78 -46.52 6.02 -20.23
N GLN A 79 -45.71 5.64 -21.23
CA GLN A 79 -46.15 5.43 -22.61
C GLN A 79 -47.23 4.33 -22.74
N GLN A 80 -47.17 3.27 -21.92
CA GLN A 80 -48.18 2.21 -21.94
C GLN A 80 -49.52 2.60 -21.30
N LYS A 81 -49.51 3.50 -20.30
CA LYS A 81 -50.74 3.97 -19.63
C LYS A 81 -51.48 5.08 -20.39
N GLY A 82 -50.81 5.75 -21.34
CA GLY A 82 -51.38 6.82 -22.16
C GLY A 82 -52.07 6.35 -23.44
N ARG A 83 -52.21 5.04 -23.65
CA ARG A 83 -52.93 4.38 -24.75
C ARG A 83 -54.11 3.62 -24.18
#